data_AF-A0A5U1NI47-F1
#
_entry.id   AF-A0A5U1NI47-F1
#
_cell.length_a   1.000
_cell.length_b   1.000
_cell.length_c   1.000
_cell.angle_alpha   90.00
_cell.angle_beta   90.00
_cell.angle_gamma   90.00
#
_symmetry.space_group_name_H-M   'P 1'
#
loop_
_entity.id
_entity.type
_entity.pdbx_description
1 polymer ?
#
loop_
_entity_poly.entity_id
_entity_poly.type
_entity_poly.pdbx_seq_one_letter_code
_entity_poly.pdbx_strand_id
1 'polypeptide(L)'
;MIPASECAAARQIYFYVNEASPECIEGRRAYLCQCLLPRLKDGLSSMHIWKEKTDDDLELISIYQKGVDFLTEALNQGMDQ
;
A
#
# COMPACT_ATOMS: atom_id res chain seq x y z
N MET A 1 -17.19 10.65 10.08
CA MET A 1 -15.92 9.91 9.87
C MET A 1 -15.69 9.86 8.36
N ILE A 2 -14.46 10.04 7.88
CA ILE A 2 -14.17 9.91 6.44
C ILE A 2 -14.09 8.41 6.13
N PRO A 3 -14.70 7.90 5.05
CA PRO A 3 -14.59 6.49 4.66
C PRO A 3 -13.14 6.03 4.54
N ALA A 4 -12.86 4.75 4.80
CA ALA A 4 -11.52 4.20 4.70
C ALA A 4 -10.90 4.45 3.32
N SER A 5 -11.69 4.30 2.26
CA SER A 5 -11.30 4.56 0.86
C SER A 5 -10.96 6.03 0.55
N GLU A 6 -11.48 6.98 1.32
CA GLU A 6 -11.24 8.42 1.12
C GLU A 6 -10.07 8.96 1.95
N CYS A 7 -9.53 8.15 2.87
CA CYS A 7 -8.39 8.57 3.68
C CYS A 7 -7.13 8.79 2.80
N ALA A 8 -6.19 9.60 3.29
CA ALA A 8 -5.00 9.96 2.52
C ALA A 8 -4.15 8.74 2.14
N ALA A 9 -4.04 7.75 3.04
CA ALA A 9 -3.30 6.51 2.78
C ALA A 9 -3.96 5.68 1.67
N ALA A 10 -5.28 5.50 1.74
CA ALA A 10 -6.04 4.75 0.73
C ALA A 10 -5.93 5.38 -0.66
N ARG A 11 -6.03 6.72 -0.76
CA ARG A 11 -5.83 7.43 -2.03
C ARG A 11 -4.42 7.28 -2.58
N GLN A 12 -3.40 7.33 -1.72
CA GLN A 12 -2.02 7.10 -2.14
C GLN A 12 -1.81 5.67 -2.67
N ILE A 13 -2.38 4.67 -1.99
CA ILE A 13 -2.32 3.27 -2.44
C ILE A 13 -3.06 3.11 -3.77
N TYR A 14 -4.26 3.68 -3.88
CA TYR A 14 -5.05 3.63 -5.10
C TYR A 14 -4.29 4.19 -6.30
N PHE A 15 -3.64 5.34 -6.15
CA PHE A 15 -2.79 5.93 -7.19
C PHE A 15 -1.71 4.95 -7.65
N TYR A 16 -0.92 4.37 -6.74
CA TYR A 16 0.16 3.46 -7.14
C TYR A 16 -0.33 2.17 -7.77
N VAL A 17 -1.48 1.65 -7.32
CA VAL A 17 -2.02 0.38 -7.82
C VAL A 17 -2.72 0.54 -9.17
N ASN A 18 -3.38 1.66 -9.43
CA ASN A 18 -4.30 1.79 -10.58
C ASN A 18 -3.91 2.91 -11.57
N GLU A 19 -3.24 3.96 -11.13
CA GLU A 19 -3.00 5.17 -11.94
C GLU A 19 -1.53 5.39 -12.30
N ALA A 20 -0.60 4.95 -11.44
CA ALA A 20 0.83 5.14 -11.65
C ALA A 20 1.32 4.31 -12.84
N SER A 21 1.99 4.97 -13.79
CA SER A 21 2.67 4.26 -14.89
C SER A 21 3.91 3.50 -14.38
N PRO A 22 4.41 2.51 -15.13
CA PRO A 22 5.66 1.82 -14.80
C PRO A 22 6.85 2.78 -14.61
N GLU A 23 6.96 3.82 -15.43
CA GLU A 23 8.00 4.84 -15.33
C GLU A 23 7.87 5.67 -14.04
N CYS A 24 6.64 5.91 -13.58
CA CYS A 24 6.38 6.56 -12.30
C CYS A 24 6.84 5.69 -11.12
N ILE A 25 6.60 4.37 -11.20
CA ILE A 25 7.06 3.41 -10.20
C ILE A 25 8.59 3.36 -10.17
N GLU A 26 9.24 3.26 -11.33
CA GLU A 26 10.70 3.24 -11.44
C GLU A 26 11.32 4.54 -10.92
N GLY A 27 10.81 5.69 -11.37
CA GLY A 27 11.30 7.01 -10.93
C GLY A 27 11.13 7.27 -9.43
N ARG A 28 10.29 6.48 -8.74
CA ARG A 28 10.07 6.56 -7.29
C ARG A 28 10.56 5.33 -6.53
N ARG A 29 11.26 4.39 -7.18
CA ARG A 29 11.68 3.10 -6.61
C ARG A 29 12.34 3.23 -5.24
N ALA A 30 13.25 4.19 -5.05
CA ALA A 30 13.91 4.42 -3.76
C ALA A 30 12.90 4.74 -2.64
N TYR A 31 11.97 5.66 -2.89
CA TYR A 31 10.91 6.00 -1.91
C TYR A 31 9.96 4.82 -1.69
N LEU A 32 9.57 4.12 -2.75
CA LEU A 32 8.64 2.99 -2.66
C LEU A 32 9.25 1.83 -1.85
N CYS A 33 10.50 1.46 -2.12
CA CYS A 33 11.22 0.41 -1.41
C CYS A 33 11.56 0.78 0.04
N GLN A 34 12.10 1.99 0.27
CA GLN A 34 12.70 2.33 1.56
C GLN A 34 11.70 2.96 2.53
N CYS A 35 10.60 3.53 2.03
CA CYS A 35 9.65 4.27 2.84
C CYS A 35 8.24 3.69 2.75
N LEU A 36 7.63 3.67 1.56
CA LEU A 36 6.20 3.37 1.45
C LEU A 36 5.90 1.90 1.76
N LEU A 37 6.56 0.96 1.09
CA LEU A 37 6.31 -0.46 1.28
C LEU A 37 6.53 -0.93 2.73
N PRO A 38 7.63 -0.56 3.42
CA PRO A 38 7.80 -0.89 4.85
C PRO A 38 6.67 -0.33 5.72
N ARG A 39 6.28 0.94 5.51
CA ARG A 39 5.18 1.57 6.27
C ARG A 39 3.84 0.89 6.05
N LEU A 40 3.54 0.45 4.82
CA LEU A 40 2.32 -0.30 4.54
C LEU A 40 2.34 -1.66 5.24
N LYS A 41 3.47 -2.37 5.21
CA LYS A 41 3.64 -3.65 5.94
C LYS A 41 3.45 -3.47 7.45
N ASP A 42 4.10 -2.47 8.04
CA ASP A 42 3.99 -2.18 9.48
C ASP A 42 2.54 -1.80 9.88
N GLY A 43 1.88 -0.98 9.06
CA GLY A 43 0.48 -0.62 9.25
C GLY A 43 -0.43 -1.84 9.19
N LEU A 44 -0.24 -2.71 8.20
CA LEU A 44 -1.01 -3.94 8.04
C LEU A 44 -0.81 -4.91 9.22
N SER A 45 0.45 -5.13 9.65
CA SER A 45 0.75 -5.92 10.84
C SER A 45 0.08 -5.36 12.10
N SER A 46 0.08 -4.04 12.24
CA SER A 46 -0.57 -3.35 13.36
C SER A 46 -2.10 -3.48 13.33
N MET A 47 -2.72 -3.39 12.15
CA MET A 47 -4.18 -3.55 12.01
C MET A 47 -4.62 -4.99 12.24
N HIS A 48 -3.83 -5.98 11.85
CA HIS A 48 -4.18 -7.39 12.06
C HIS A 48 -4.29 -7.76 13.54
N ILE A 49 -3.48 -7.17 14.42
CA ILE A 49 -3.51 -7.46 15.86
C ILE A 49 -4.67 -6.79 16.62
N TRP A 50 -5.46 -5.92 15.97
CA TRP A 50 -6.63 -5.32 16.60
C TRP A 50 -7.68 -6.37 16.96
N LYS A 51 -8.17 -6.34 18.20
CA LYS A 51 -9.12 -7.34 18.73
C LYS A 51 -10.50 -7.24 18.10
N GLU A 52 -10.95 -6.02 17.85
CA GLU A 52 -12.22 -5.71 17.19
C GLU A 52 -11.92 -4.91 15.93
N LYS A 53 -12.70 -5.15 14.88
CA LYS A 53 -12.58 -4.49 13.58
C LYS A 53 -13.97 -4.13 13.09
N THR A 54 -14.14 -2.88 12.70
CA THR A 54 -15.32 -2.39 11.99
C THR A 54 -15.21 -2.73 10.50
N ASP A 55 -16.30 -2.55 9.76
CA ASP A 55 -16.28 -2.75 8.29
C ASP A 55 -15.29 -1.79 7.61
N ASP A 56 -15.16 -0.55 8.11
CA ASP A 56 -14.17 0.42 7.64
C ASP A 56 -12.74 -0.06 7.90
N ASP A 57 -12.47 -0.69 9.06
CA ASP A 57 -11.16 -1.27 9.35
C ASP A 57 -10.83 -2.43 8.41
N LEU A 58 -11.81 -3.27 8.09
CA LEU A 58 -11.65 -4.38 7.16
C LEU A 58 -11.41 -3.87 5.72
N GLU A 59 -12.11 -2.81 5.32
CA GLU A 59 -11.86 -2.14 4.04
C GLU A 59 -10.43 -1.58 3.99
N LEU A 60 -10.00 -0.87 5.05
CA LEU A 60 -8.66 -0.30 5.11
C LEU A 60 -7.56 -1.38 5.07
N ILE A 61 -7.74 -2.49 5.78
CA ILE A 61 -6.84 -3.66 5.73
C ILE A 61 -6.76 -4.21 4.31
N SER A 62 -7.89 -4.37 3.62
CA SER A 62 -7.93 -4.86 2.23
C SER A 62 -7.19 -3.92 1.28
N ILE A 63 -7.33 -2.60 1.46
CA ILE A 63 -6.61 -1.59 0.68
C ILE A 63 -5.10 -1.70 0.93
N TYR A 64 -4.67 -1.80 2.19
CA TYR A 64 -3.26 -1.94 2.55
C TYR A 64 -2.66 -3.23 1.99
N GLN A 65 -3.38 -4.35 2.08
CA GLN A 65 -2.93 -5.64 1.54
C GLN A 65 -2.68 -5.53 0.02
N LYS A 66 -3.63 -4.98 -0.74
CA LYS A 66 -3.47 -4.75 -2.19
C LYS A 66 -2.25 -3.90 -2.50
N GLY A 67 -2.02 -2.83 -1.73
CA GLY A 67 -0.85 -1.97 -1.90
C GLY A 67 0.47 -2.69 -1.62
N VAL A 68 0.53 -3.51 -0.57
CA VAL A 68 1.71 -4.31 -0.23
C VAL A 68 2.00 -5.35 -1.31
N ASP A 69 0.98 -6.06 -1.79
CA ASP A 69 1.13 -7.11 -2.79
C ASP A 69 1.66 -6.53 -4.11
N PHE A 70 0.98 -5.49 -4.63
CA PHE A 70 1.37 -4.82 -5.85
C PHE A 70 2.80 -4.26 -5.79
N LEU A 71 3.13 -3.51 -4.73
CA LEU A 71 4.45 -2.90 -4.62
C LEU A 71 5.55 -3.95 -4.39
N THR A 72 5.27 -5.03 -3.66
CA THR A 72 6.25 -6.11 -3.50
C THR A 72 6.57 -6.74 -4.85
N GLU A 73 5.56 -7.02 -5.67
CA GLU A 73 5.76 -7.56 -7.01
C GLU A 73 6.50 -6.57 -7.93
N ALA A 74 6.00 -5.34 -8.04
CA ALA A 74 6.56 -4.32 -8.93
C ALA A 74 8.02 -3.96 -8.60
N LEU A 75 8.39 -3.99 -7.30
CA LEU A 75 9.73 -3.64 -6.87
C LEU A 75 10.72 -4.82 -6.98
N ASN A 76 10.24 -6.07 -6.84
CA ASN A 76 11.07 -7.26 -7.03
C ASN A 76 11.47 -7.49 -8.50
N GLN A 77 10.63 -7.12 -9.47
CA GLN A 77 10.92 -7.27 -10.90
C GLN A 77 12.11 -6.43 -11.41
N GLY A 78 12.65 -5.50 -10.61
CA GLY A 78 13.82 -4.68 -10.95
C GLY A 78 15.14 -5.13 -10.33
N MET A 79 15.18 -6.29 -9.64
CA MET A 79 16.40 -6.80 -8.97
C MET A 79 17.17 -7.86 -9.79
N ASP A 80 16.65 -8.26 -10.95
CA ASP A 80 17.24 -9.28 -11.85
C ASP A 80 17.84 -8.69 -13.15
N GLN A 81 18.38 -7.46 -13.13
CA GLN A 81 19.12 -6.88 -14.27
C GLN A 81 20.52 -6.39 -13.90
#